data_AF-A0A7J3TYN9-F1
#
_entry.id   AF-A0A7J3TYN9-F1
#
_cell.length_a   1.000
_cell.length_b   1.000
_cell.length_c   1.000
_cell.angle_alpha   90.00
_cell.angle_beta   90.00
_cell.angle_gamma   90.00
#
_symmetry.space_group_name_H-M   'P 1'
#
loop_
_entity.id
_entity.type
_entity.pdbx_description
1 polymer ?
#
loop_
_entity_poly.entity_id
_entity_poly.type
_entity_poly.pdbx_seq_one_letter_code
_entity_poly.pdbx_strand_id
1 'polypeptide(L)' 'VEDLKVGDYVIVHAGVAISKVDKEEALKVLEAYMDMAVQLAKEDGLNEEDVKQYYRELMSEISGATNHE' A
#
# COMPACT_ATOMS: atom_id res chain seq x y z
N VAL A 1 4.02 -20.66 -0.65
CA VAL A 1 3.32 -20.28 0.59
C VAL A 1 2.13 -21.20 0.77
N GLU A 2 1.96 -21.78 1.96
CA GLU A 2 0.88 -22.70 2.30
C GLU A 2 -0.11 -22.02 3.27
N ASP A 3 -1.31 -22.60 3.44
CA ASP A 3 -2.34 -22.15 4.40
C ASP A 3 -2.83 -20.69 4.26
N LEU A 4 -3.01 -20.23 3.03
CA LEU A 4 -3.64 -18.94 2.75
C LEU A 4 -5.16 -19.00 2.93
N LYS A 5 -5.69 -17.97 3.59
CA LYS A 5 -7.13 -17.71 3.72
C LYS A 5 -7.46 -16.30 3.24
N VAL A 6 -8.74 -16.08 2.92
CA VAL A 6 -9.25 -14.74 2.59
C VAL A 6 -8.93 -13.77 3.74
N GLY A 7 -8.36 -12.62 3.39
CA GLY A 7 -7.90 -11.60 4.33
C GLY A 7 -6.42 -11.68 4.70
N ASP A 8 -5.70 -12.74 4.31
CA ASP A 8 -4.24 -12.77 4.46
C ASP A 8 -3.56 -11.78 3.49
N TYR A 9 -2.54 -11.09 4.00
CA TYR A 9 -1.68 -10.24 3.18
C TYR A 9 -0.49 -11.05 2.68
N VAL A 10 -0.15 -10.91 1.40
CA VAL A 10 0.93 -11.66 0.76
C VAL A 10 1.79 -10.75 -0.10
N ILE A 11 3.08 -11.09 -0.18
CA ILE A 11 3.97 -10.53 -1.19
C ILE A 11 3.85 -11.41 -2.43
N VAL A 12 3.52 -10.78 -3.56
CA VAL A 12 3.41 -11.44 -4.87
C VAL A 12 4.62 -11.06 -5.72
N HIS A 13 5.27 -12.07 -6.30
CA HIS A 13 6.33 -11.88 -7.27
C HIS A 13 6.13 -12.82 -8.45
N ALA A 14 6.24 -12.28 -9.67
CA ALA A 14 6.00 -13.03 -10.91
C ALA A 14 4.66 -13.81 -10.95
N GLY A 15 3.60 -13.22 -10.37
CA GLY A 15 2.27 -13.83 -10.31
C GLY A 15 2.10 -14.92 -9.26
N VAL A 16 3.09 -15.14 -8.39
CA VAL A 16 3.06 -16.16 -7.34
C VAL A 16 3.21 -15.51 -5.97
N ALA A 17 2.41 -15.96 -4.99
CA ALA A 17 2.58 -15.57 -3.59
C ALA A 17 3.85 -16.22 -3.01
N ILE A 18 4.84 -15.40 -2.67
CA ILE A 18 6.14 -15.86 -2.17
C ILE A 18 6.27 -15.75 -0.66
N SER A 19 5.50 -14.87 -0.02
CA SER A 19 5.50 -14.68 1.42
C SER A 19 4.11 -14.28 1.91
N LYS A 20 3.75 -14.77 3.11
CA LYS A 20 2.59 -14.28 3.87
C LYS A 20 3.12 -13.33 4.93
N VAL A 21 2.51 -12.16 5.04
CA VAL A 21 2.86 -11.11 6.00
C VAL A 21 1.64 -10.75 6.83
N ASP A 22 1.85 -10.18 8.01
CA ASP A 22 0.74 -9.60 8.77
C ASP A 22 0.32 -8.24 8.21
N LYS A 23 -0.82 -7.74 8.68
CA LYS A 23 -1.38 -6.45 8.22
C LYS A 23 -0.45 -5.28 8.54
N GLU A 24 0.22 -5.29 9.70
CA GLU A 24 1.09 -4.19 10.12
C GLU A 24 2.32 -4.10 9.22
N GLU A 25 2.94 -5.24 8.91
CA GLU A 25 4.05 -5.34 7.98
C GLU A 25 3.65 -4.92 6.57
N ALA A 26 2.49 -5.38 6.08
CA ALA A 26 1.96 -4.96 4.78
C ALA A 26 1.78 -3.44 4.70
N LEU A 27 1.24 -2.81 5.75
CA LEU A 27 1.06 -1.36 5.81
C LEU A 27 2.39 -0.60 5.83
N LYS A 28 3.39 -1.06 6.58
CA LYS A 28 4.74 -0.45 6.59
C LYS A 28 5.42 -0.53 5.22
N VAL A 29 5.27 -1.67 4.55
CA VAL A 29 5.76 -1.83 3.18
C VAL A 29 5.06 -0.83 2.26
N LEU A 30 3.73 -0.77 2.29
CA LEU A 30 2.98 0.19 1.46
C LEU A 30 3.38 1.64 1.73
N GLU A 31 3.53 2.04 2.98
CA GLU A 31 3.99 3.38 3.38
C GLU A 31 5.35 3.71 2.76
N ALA A 32 6.33 2.81 2.87
CA ALA A 32 7.65 3.00 2.28
C ALA A 32 7.60 3.14 0.75
N TYR A 33 6.74 2.36 0.07
CA TYR A 33 6.55 2.48 -1.38
C TYR A 33 5.90 3.80 -1.78
N MET A 34 4.97 4.31 -0.97
CA MET A 34 4.34 5.61 -1.20
C MET A 34 5.32 6.76 -1.03
N ASP A 35 6.19 6.72 -0.03
CA ASP A 35 7.24 7.73 0.15
C ASP A 35 8.19 7.80 -1.06
N MET A 36 8.54 6.64 -1.63
CA MET A 36 9.32 6.58 -2.87
C MET A 36 8.52 7.14 -4.06
N ALA A 37 7.24 6.79 -4.17
CA ALA A 37 6.40 7.26 -5.26
C ALA A 37 6.14 8.78 -5.22
N VAL A 38 6.02 9.36 -4.02
CA VAL A 38 5.94 10.82 -3.82
C VAL A 38 7.22 11.50 -4.31
N GLN A 39 8.39 10.94 -4.03
CA GLN A 39 9.66 11.50 -4.50
C GLN A 39 9.76 11.46 -6.03
N LEU A 40 9.41 10.32 -6.65
CA LEU A 40 9.40 10.19 -8.11
C LEU A 40 8.40 11.16 -8.77
N ALA A 41 7.20 11.31 -8.20
CA ALA A 41 6.20 12.23 -8.72
C ALA A 41 6.68 13.70 -8.71
N LYS A 42 7.49 14.10 -7.72
CA LYS A 42 8.12 15.43 -7.70
C LYS A 42 9.09 15.62 -8.86
N GLU A 43 9.88 14.58 -9.18
CA GLU A 43 10.82 14.63 -10.31
C GLU A 43 10.08 14.76 -11.65
N ASP A 44 8.90 14.14 -11.77
CA ASP A 44 8.01 14.25 -12.93
C ASP A 44 7.23 15.58 -12.99
N GLY A 45 7.44 16.48 -12.03
CA GLY A 45 6.80 17.81 -11.98
C GLY A 45 5.34 17.79 -11.52
N LEU A 46 4.88 16.69 -10.91
CA LEU A 46 3.56 16.61 -10.30
C LEU A 46 3.51 17.40 -8.99
N ASN A 47 2.33 17.91 -8.66
CA ASN A 47 2.12 18.61 -7.41
C ASN A 47 2.21 17.63 -6.22
N GLU A 48 3.09 17.93 -5.26
CA GLU A 48 3.32 17.09 -4.08
C GLU A 48 2.07 16.90 -3.21
N GLU A 49 1.23 17.93 -3.09
CA GLU A 49 0.03 17.91 -2.26
C GLU A 49 -1.05 17.01 -2.88
N ASP A 50 -1.26 17.11 -4.19
CA ASP A 50 -2.18 16.26 -4.94
C ASP A 50 -1.77 14.78 -4.83
N VAL A 51 -0.47 14.49 -4.97
CA VAL A 51 0.07 13.13 -4.87
C VAL A 51 -0.07 12.58 -3.45
N LYS A 52 0.24 13.39 -2.43
CA LYS A 52 0.05 12.99 -1.04
C LYS A 52 -1.41 12.77 -0.68
N GLN A 53 -2.32 13.58 -1.21
CA GLN A 53 -3.75 13.42 -1.01
C GLN A 53 -4.22 12.08 -1.59
N TYR A 54 -3.87 11.78 -2.85
CA TYR A 54 -4.19 10.52 -3.50
C TYR A 54 -3.72 9.31 -2.67
N TYR A 55 -2.48 9.31 -2.20
CA TYR A 55 -1.96 8.19 -1.39
C TYR A 55 -2.62 8.10 0.00
N ARG A 56 -2.98 9.23 0.62
CA ARG A 56 -3.70 9.22 1.90
C ARG A 56 -5.10 8.60 1.75
N GLU A 57 -5.82 8.93 0.69
CA GLU A 57 -7.13 8.36 0.39
C GLU A 57 -7.02 6.84 0.18
N LEU A 58 -6.05 6.41 -0.64
CA LEU A 58 -5.77 4.98 -0.86
C LEU A 58 -5.43 4.24 0.44
N MET A 59 -4.61 4.84 1.32
CA MET A 59 -4.27 4.23 2.62
C MET A 59 -5.45 4.13 3.57
N SER A 60 -6.37 5.09 3.53
CA SER A 60 -7.61 5.04 4.33
C SER A 60 -8.45 3.82 3.95
N GLU A 61 -8.59 3.55 2.65
CA GLU A 61 -9.32 2.39 2.14
C GLU A 61 -8.65 1.06 2.54
N ILE A 62 -7.33 0.95 2.35
CA ILE A 62 -6.59 -0.29 2.64
C ILE A 62 -6.55 -0.59 4.15
N SER A 63 -6.40 0.44 4.97
CA SER A 63 -6.40 0.29 6.43
C SER A 63 -7.80 -0.01 6.99
N GLY A 64 -8.86 0.26 6.22
CA GLY A 64 -10.25 0.17 6.66
C GLY A 64 -10.66 1.33 7.57
N ALA A 65 -9.99 2.47 7.46
CA ALA A 65 -10.27 3.68 8.22
C ALA A 65 -11.43 4.52 7.65
N THR A 66 -12.10 4.04 6.60
CA THR A 66 -13.34 4.65 6.09
C THR A 66 -14.49 4.37 7.06
N ASN A 67 -14.93 5.41 7.77
CA ASN A 67 -16.21 5.41 8.48
C ASN A 67 -17.32 5.06 7.48
N HIS A 68 -17.89 3.86 7.61
CA HIS A 68 -19.21 3.58 7.06
C HIS A 68 -20.23 4.21 8.02
N GLU A 69 -20.78 5.37 7.63
CA GLU A 69 -22.14 5.78 8.04
C GLU A 69 -23.18 4.97 7.25
#